data_AF-A0A9N9JM37-F1
#
_entry.id   AF-A0A9N9JM37-F1
#
_cell.length_a   1.000
_cell.length_b   1.000
_cell.length_c   1.000
_cell.angle_alpha   90.00
_cell.angle_beta   90.00
_cell.angle_gamma   90.00
#
_symmetry.space_group_name_H-M   'P 1'
#
loop_
_entity.id
_entity.type
_entity.pdbx_description
1 polymer ?
#
loop_
_entity_poly.entity_id
_entity_poly.type
_entity_poly.pdbx_seq_one_letter_code
_entity_poly.pdbx_strand_id
1 'polypeptide(L)'
;VQNVIEGKPLNSEAVIYNDYVAKEIEADIKVFHDLSQRMREQRYKRGSLFLGSIRLKFDLDEDNNPIECKVYEHKDANRLIEEFMLLANMSVAQKISSAFPEQALLRRHAAPIERRLADFVEHAIRLGYDINSNSAGALQKSLDAVEDNSVKEVLRLLAIKPMQRAKYFCTGTLDIAKYHHYALN
;
A
#
# COMPACT_ATOMS: atom_id res chain seq x y z
N VAL A 1 14.98 -11.69 5.30
CA VAL A 1 13.51 -11.84 5.18
C VAL A 1 13.10 -12.40 3.83
N GLN A 2 13.32 -11.71 2.70
CA GLN A 2 12.89 -12.20 1.38
C GLN A 2 13.42 -13.61 1.05
N ASN A 3 14.70 -13.89 1.30
CA ASN A 3 15.28 -15.23 1.13
C ASN A 3 14.48 -16.32 1.86
N VAL A 4 14.08 -16.06 3.10
CA VAL A 4 13.32 -17.00 3.94
C VAL A 4 11.92 -17.27 3.38
N ILE A 5 11.28 -16.23 2.84
CA ILE A 5 9.99 -16.34 2.16
C ILE A 5 10.12 -17.22 0.91
N GLU A 6 11.23 -17.11 0.17
CA GLU A 6 11.56 -17.93 -1.00
C GLU A 6 12.08 -19.34 -0.64
N GLY A 7 12.11 -19.71 0.64
CA GLY A 7 12.57 -21.03 1.10
C GLY A 7 14.09 -21.19 1.23
N LYS A 8 14.86 -20.12 1.04
CA LYS A 8 16.31 -20.07 1.31
C LYS A 8 16.55 -19.77 2.80
N PRO A 9 17.72 -20.14 3.37
CA PRO A 9 18.03 -19.78 4.75
C PRO A 9 18.15 -18.26 4.94
N LEU A 10 18.12 -17.83 6.20
CA LEU A 10 18.42 -16.47 6.60
C LEU A 10 19.82 -16.08 6.07
N ASN A 11 19.99 -14.81 5.69
CA ASN A 11 21.27 -14.32 5.18
C ASN A 11 22.38 -14.61 6.21
N SER A 12 23.49 -15.20 5.77
CA SER A 12 24.66 -15.51 6.60
C SER A 12 25.29 -14.28 7.26
N GLU A 13 25.04 -13.09 6.71
CA GLU A 13 25.49 -11.81 7.28
C GLU A 13 24.59 -11.30 8.41
N ALA A 14 23.42 -11.92 8.65
CA ALA A 14 22.51 -11.49 9.69
C ALA A 14 23.05 -11.88 11.07
N VAL A 15 23.38 -10.87 11.89
CA VAL A 15 23.78 -11.08 13.29
C VAL A 15 22.54 -11.33 14.14
N ILE A 16 22.53 -12.45 14.87
CA ILE A 16 21.45 -12.83 15.78
C ILE A 16 21.90 -12.59 17.22
N TYR A 17 21.04 -11.94 18.01
CA TYR A 17 21.30 -11.58 19.41
C TYR A 17 20.48 -12.46 20.37
N ASN A 18 20.81 -12.41 21.67
CA ASN A 18 20.02 -13.00 22.77
C ASN A 18 19.72 -14.52 22.63
N ASP A 19 20.69 -15.28 22.14
CA ASP A 19 20.63 -16.76 22.01
C ASP A 19 19.47 -17.29 21.16
N TYR A 20 18.82 -16.45 20.35
CA TYR A 20 17.80 -16.90 19.41
C TYR A 20 18.39 -17.82 18.34
N VAL A 21 17.63 -18.85 17.97
CA VAL A 21 18.06 -19.79 16.92
C VAL A 21 17.57 -19.29 15.57
N ALA A 22 18.46 -19.24 14.57
CA ALA A 22 18.13 -18.78 13.22
C ALA A 22 16.90 -19.48 12.63
N LYS A 23 16.78 -20.78 12.85
CA LYS A 23 15.68 -21.61 12.39
C LYS A 23 14.32 -21.21 12.99
N GLU A 24 14.30 -20.72 14.23
CA GLU A 24 13.08 -20.23 14.88
C GLU A 24 12.63 -18.91 14.26
N ILE A 25 13.57 -17.97 14.07
CA ILE A 25 13.32 -16.70 13.38
C ILE A 25 12.81 -16.95 11.95
N GLU A 26 13.39 -17.92 11.24
CA GLU A 26 12.93 -18.31 9.91
C GLU A 26 11.49 -18.84 9.92
N ALA A 27 11.13 -19.64 10.93
CA ALA A 27 9.78 -20.14 11.10
C ALA A 27 8.79 -18.99 11.38
N ASP A 28 9.14 -18.07 12.27
CA ASP A 28 8.33 -16.90 12.58
C ASP A 28 8.10 -16.04 11.33
N ILE A 29 9.14 -15.76 10.54
CA ILE A 29 9.01 -14.99 9.29
C ILE A 29 7.97 -15.62 8.36
N LYS A 30 7.95 -16.96 8.24
CA LYS A 30 6.98 -17.68 7.40
C LYS A 30 5.55 -17.56 7.94
N VAL A 31 5.38 -17.61 9.26
CA VAL A 31 4.08 -17.39 9.91
C VAL A 31 3.59 -15.95 9.66
N PHE A 32 4.44 -14.95 9.88
CA PHE A 32 4.11 -13.55 9.60
C PHE A 32 3.78 -13.32 8.12
N HIS A 33 4.49 -14.01 7.21
CA HIS A 33 4.22 -13.93 5.78
C HIS A 33 2.82 -14.46 5.43
N ASP A 34 2.45 -15.68 5.86
CA ASP A 34 1.12 -16.26 5.64
C ASP A 34 0.01 -15.36 6.21
N LEU A 35 0.19 -14.86 7.44
CA LEU A 35 -0.77 -13.95 8.05
C LEU A 35 -0.93 -12.66 7.23
N SER A 36 0.17 -12.07 6.77
CA SER A 36 0.14 -10.86 5.95
C SER A 36 -0.58 -11.07 4.62
N GLN A 37 -0.45 -12.23 3.98
CA GLN A 37 -1.17 -12.55 2.75
C GLN A 37 -2.68 -12.58 3.00
N ARG A 38 -3.12 -13.25 4.06
CA ARG A 38 -4.54 -13.30 4.45
C ARG A 38 -5.11 -11.92 4.79
N MET A 39 -4.36 -11.10 5.53
CA MET A 39 -4.76 -9.72 5.86
C MET A 39 -4.93 -8.88 4.60
N ARG A 40 -3.99 -8.97 3.67
CA ARG A 40 -4.03 -8.27 2.38
C ARG A 40 -5.23 -8.69 1.54
N GLU A 41 -5.48 -9.99 1.42
CA GLU A 41 -6.66 -10.50 0.72
C GLU A 41 -7.97 -9.98 1.33
N GLN A 42 -8.08 -9.96 2.66
CA GLN A 42 -9.24 -9.40 3.34
C GLN A 42 -9.39 -7.90 3.05
N ARG A 43 -8.29 -7.15 3.05
CA ARG A 43 -8.29 -5.72 2.74
C ARG A 43 -8.73 -5.44 1.29
N TYR A 44 -8.26 -6.24 0.33
CA TYR A 44 -8.74 -6.18 -1.06
C TYR A 44 -10.23 -6.54 -1.17
N LYS A 45 -10.69 -7.59 -0.48
CA LYS A 45 -12.12 -7.96 -0.45
C LYS A 45 -12.99 -6.86 0.14
N ARG A 46 -12.48 -6.12 1.14
CA ARG A 46 -13.12 -4.93 1.70
C ARG A 46 -13.12 -3.74 0.75
N GLY A 47 -12.40 -3.78 -0.37
CA GLY A 47 -12.44 -2.74 -1.39
C GLY A 47 -11.33 -1.69 -1.29
N SER A 48 -10.14 -2.07 -0.82
CA SER A 48 -8.98 -1.18 -0.89
C SER A 48 -8.47 -1.01 -2.32
N LEU A 49 -7.84 0.13 -2.57
CA LEU A 49 -7.25 0.53 -3.84
C LEU A 49 -5.73 0.70 -3.69
N PHE A 50 -4.98 0.10 -4.61
CA PHE A 50 -3.54 0.18 -4.73
C PHE A 50 -3.17 0.80 -6.08
N LEU A 51 -2.73 2.06 -6.04
CA LEU A 51 -2.24 2.82 -7.20
C LEU A 51 -0.73 3.02 -7.10
N GLY A 52 0.03 1.94 -6.91
CA GLY A 52 1.47 1.98 -6.63
C GLY A 52 2.24 3.03 -7.44
N SER A 53 3.23 3.67 -6.80
CA SER A 53 4.12 4.61 -7.47
C SER A 53 5.39 3.89 -7.90
N ILE A 54 5.82 4.07 -9.16
CA ILE A 54 7.17 3.68 -9.59
C ILE A 54 8.17 4.47 -8.75
N ARG A 55 9.06 3.76 -8.05
CA ARG A 55 10.17 4.34 -7.30
C ARG A 55 11.48 3.97 -7.99
N LEU A 56 12.38 4.92 -8.11
CA LEU A 56 13.73 4.66 -8.61
C LEU A 56 14.67 4.41 -7.43
N LYS A 57 15.56 3.44 -7.60
CA LYS A 57 16.69 3.16 -6.71
C LYS A 57 17.96 3.49 -7.48
N PHE A 58 18.82 4.29 -6.87
CA PHE A 58 20.14 4.62 -7.38
C PHE A 58 21.18 3.86 -6.57
N ASP A 59 22.10 3.19 -7.25
CA ASP A 59 23.32 2.72 -6.61
C ASP A 59 24.38 3.81 -6.79
N LEU A 60 25.12 4.11 -5.73
CA LEU A 60 26.09 5.20 -5.66
C LEU A 60 27.51 4.64 -5.49
N ASP A 61 28.50 5.36 -6.01
CA ASP A 61 29.92 5.09 -5.73
C ASP A 61 30.36 5.64 -4.35
N GLU A 62 31.64 5.49 -4.02
CA GLU A 62 32.24 5.98 -2.76
C GLU A 62 32.15 7.51 -2.60
N ASP A 63 32.09 8.24 -3.71
CA ASP A 63 31.96 9.71 -3.76
C ASP A 63 30.48 10.17 -3.80
N ASN A 64 29.52 9.24 -3.66
CA ASN A 64 28.07 9.45 -3.75
C ASN A 64 27.53 9.84 -5.14
N ASN A 65 28.25 9.56 -6.22
CA ASN A 65 27.76 9.75 -7.58
C ASN A 65 26.90 8.55 -8.03
N PRO A 66 25.80 8.79 -8.77
CA PRO A 66 24.94 7.70 -9.24
C PRO A 66 25.60 6.91 -10.37
N ILE A 67 25.84 5.62 -10.13
CA ILE A 67 26.43 4.69 -11.11
C ILE A 67 25.38 3.83 -11.82
N GLU A 68 24.26 3.55 -11.17
CA GLU A 68 23.16 2.77 -11.75
C GLU A 68 21.82 3.34 -11.29
N CYS A 69 20.83 3.35 -12.20
CA CYS A 69 19.45 3.67 -11.90
C CYS A 69 18.55 2.49 -12.27
N LYS A 70 17.81 1.95 -11.29
CA LYS A 70 16.88 0.84 -11.48
C LYS A 70 15.53 1.11 -10.83
N VAL A 71 14.50 0.42 -11.30
CA VAL A 71 13.19 0.47 -10.65
C VAL A 71 13.24 -0.33 -9.34
N TYR A 72 12.76 0.27 -8.26
CA TYR A 72 12.64 -0.39 -6.98
C TYR A 72 11.56 -1.46 -7.04
N GLU A 73 11.95 -2.71 -6.84
CA GLU A 73 11.04 -3.84 -6.82
C GLU A 73 10.35 -3.95 -5.45
N HIS A 74 9.02 -3.98 -5.45
CA HIS A 74 8.21 -4.15 -4.25
C HIS A 74 8.01 -5.65 -3.97
N LYS A 75 8.76 -6.19 -3.01
CA LYS A 75 8.82 -7.62 -2.74
C LYS A 75 7.84 -8.06 -1.65
N ASP A 76 7.66 -9.36 -1.50
CA ASP A 76 6.78 -9.93 -0.47
C ASP A 76 7.24 -9.60 0.96
N ALA A 77 8.54 -9.43 1.18
CA ALA A 77 9.05 -8.92 2.44
C ALA A 77 8.56 -7.49 2.74
N ASN A 78 8.48 -6.59 1.74
CA ASN A 78 7.93 -5.24 1.92
C ASN A 78 6.45 -5.31 2.27
N ARG A 79 5.72 -6.08 1.47
CA ARG A 79 4.29 -6.36 1.63
C ARG A 79 3.94 -6.97 2.98
N LEU A 80 4.82 -7.78 3.56
CA LEU A 80 4.66 -8.33 4.91
C LEU A 80 4.63 -7.19 5.93
N ILE A 81 5.67 -6.35 5.94
CA ILE A 81 5.78 -5.23 6.89
C ILE A 81 4.62 -4.25 6.72
N GLU A 82 4.22 -3.95 5.48
CA GLU A 82 3.12 -3.02 5.21
C GLU A 82 1.80 -3.42 5.87
N GLU A 83 1.40 -4.70 5.83
CA GLU A 83 0.12 -5.12 6.43
C GLU A 83 0.13 -5.00 7.96
N PHE A 84 1.24 -5.35 8.61
CA PHE A 84 1.36 -5.19 10.06
C PHE A 84 1.43 -3.72 10.47
N MET A 85 2.12 -2.88 9.69
CA MET A 85 2.13 -1.43 9.93
C MET A 85 0.74 -0.82 9.75
N LEU A 86 -0.03 -1.25 8.74
CA LEU A 86 -1.41 -0.82 8.55
C LEU A 86 -2.29 -1.24 9.74
N LEU A 87 -2.22 -2.51 10.16
CA LEU A 87 -2.99 -3.02 11.30
C LEU A 87 -2.66 -2.27 12.59
N ALA A 88 -1.36 -2.06 12.88
CA ALA A 88 -0.92 -1.31 14.04
C ALA A 88 -1.45 0.13 14.02
N ASN A 89 -1.30 0.83 12.89
CA ASN A 89 -1.79 2.20 12.72
C ASN A 89 -3.31 2.30 12.88
N MET A 90 -4.07 1.36 12.31
CA MET A 90 -5.53 1.31 12.45
C MET A 90 -5.96 1.04 13.90
N SER A 91 -5.27 0.12 14.57
CA SER A 91 -5.56 -0.23 15.96
C SER A 91 -5.32 0.94 16.92
N VAL A 92 -4.20 1.65 16.74
CA VAL A 92 -3.89 2.86 17.50
C VAL A 92 -4.90 3.96 17.18
N ALA A 93 -5.21 4.19 15.90
CA ALA A 93 -6.20 5.19 15.47
C ALA A 93 -7.56 4.97 16.15
N GLN A 94 -8.06 3.73 16.16
CA GLN A 94 -9.31 3.37 16.84
C GLN A 94 -9.23 3.59 18.36
N LYS A 95 -8.09 3.22 18.97
CA LYS A 95 -7.89 3.37 20.41
C LYS A 95 -7.89 4.84 20.83
N ILE A 96 -7.12 5.68 20.14
CA ILE A 96 -6.98 7.11 20.50
C ILE A 96 -8.22 7.92 20.15
N SER A 97 -8.92 7.61 19.05
CA SER A 97 -10.18 8.30 18.71
C SER A 97 -11.31 7.97 19.67
N SER A 98 -11.32 6.75 20.22
CA SER A 98 -12.28 6.36 21.25
C SER A 98 -11.96 6.98 22.61
N ALA A 99 -10.66 7.07 22.97
CA ALA A 99 -10.22 7.65 24.24
C ALA A 99 -10.27 9.19 24.25
N PHE A 100 -10.01 9.82 23.10
CA PHE A 100 -9.95 11.27 22.93
C PHE A 100 -10.76 11.71 21.69
N PRO A 101 -12.12 11.66 21.75
CA PRO A 101 -12.96 11.88 20.58
C PRO A 101 -12.77 13.24 19.90
N GLU A 102 -12.34 14.27 20.62
CA GLU A 102 -12.16 15.62 20.05
C GLU A 102 -10.69 16.03 19.88
N GLN A 103 -9.74 15.20 20.31
CA GLN A 103 -8.32 15.58 20.41
C GLN A 103 -7.37 14.57 19.74
N ALA A 104 -7.89 13.51 19.13
CA ALA A 104 -7.07 12.51 18.47
C ALA A 104 -6.51 13.04 17.14
N LEU A 105 -5.21 12.80 16.92
CA LEU A 105 -4.55 13.04 15.65
C LEU A 105 -4.72 11.81 14.75
N LEU A 106 -5.51 11.96 13.68
CA LEU A 106 -5.77 10.90 12.72
C LEU A 106 -5.31 11.29 11.31
N ARG A 107 -5.33 10.33 10.38
CA ARG A 107 -5.03 10.53 8.97
C ARG A 107 -6.19 10.04 8.11
N ARG A 108 -6.68 10.90 7.22
CA ARG A 108 -7.78 10.60 6.29
C ARG A 108 -7.35 10.75 4.85
N HIS A 109 -8.11 10.16 3.94
CA HIS A 109 -7.93 10.30 2.50
C HIS A 109 -9.31 10.51 1.86
N ALA A 110 -9.57 11.73 1.41
CA ALA A 110 -10.84 12.07 0.77
C ALA A 110 -10.98 11.37 -0.59
N ALA A 111 -12.23 11.25 -1.04
CA ALA A 111 -12.54 10.72 -2.38
C ALA A 111 -11.83 11.55 -3.48
N PRO A 112 -11.61 10.96 -4.68
CA PRO A 112 -10.99 11.65 -5.79
C PRO A 112 -11.78 12.89 -6.22
N ILE A 113 -11.13 13.80 -6.94
CA ILE A 113 -11.80 14.96 -7.53
C ILE A 113 -12.69 14.46 -8.67
N GLU A 114 -14.00 14.51 -8.47
CA GLU A 114 -15.02 13.90 -9.33
C GLU A 114 -14.82 14.21 -10.82
N ARG A 115 -14.68 15.49 -11.19
CA ARG A 115 -14.44 15.90 -12.58
C ARG A 115 -13.19 15.22 -13.17
N ARG A 116 -12.07 15.19 -12.42
CA ARG A 116 -10.82 14.59 -12.91
C ARG A 116 -10.94 13.07 -13.02
N LEU A 117 -11.72 12.46 -12.15
CA LEU A 117 -11.99 11.02 -12.18
C LEU A 117 -12.83 10.66 -13.40
N ALA A 118 -13.87 11.46 -13.69
CA ALA A 118 -14.68 11.32 -14.90
C ALA A 118 -13.85 11.47 -16.17
N ASP A 119 -12.99 12.51 -16.24
CA ASP A 119 -12.07 12.71 -17.37
C ASP A 119 -11.14 11.50 -17.57
N PHE A 120 -10.63 10.90 -16.48
CA PHE A 120 -9.81 9.69 -16.54
C PHE A 120 -10.59 8.48 -17.07
N VAL A 121 -11.79 8.24 -16.55
CA VAL A 121 -12.64 7.12 -17.00
C VAL A 121 -13.00 7.26 -18.46
N GLU A 122 -13.39 8.47 -18.91
CA GLU A 122 -13.70 8.72 -20.31
C GLU A 122 -12.50 8.41 -21.23
N HIS A 123 -11.30 8.84 -20.85
CA HIS A 123 -10.09 8.52 -21.61
C HIS A 123 -9.79 7.01 -21.64
N ALA A 124 -9.97 6.31 -20.52
CA ALA A 124 -9.77 4.86 -20.48
C ALA A 124 -10.76 4.13 -21.40
N ILE A 125 -12.03 4.53 -21.41
CA ILE A 125 -13.06 3.96 -22.28
C ILE A 125 -12.73 4.19 -23.75
N ARG A 126 -12.27 5.40 -24.13
CA ARG A 126 -11.83 5.69 -25.52
C ARG A 126 -10.65 4.82 -25.96
N LEU A 127 -9.82 4.37 -25.03
CA LEU A 127 -8.71 3.44 -25.27
C LEU A 127 -9.14 1.97 -25.26
N GLY A 128 -10.43 1.68 -25.05
CA GLY A 128 -10.99 0.32 -25.03
C GLY A 128 -11.00 -0.34 -23.65
N TYR A 129 -10.79 0.40 -22.57
CA TYR A 129 -10.78 -0.13 -21.20
C TYR A 129 -11.98 0.37 -20.40
N ASP A 130 -12.86 -0.54 -19.99
CA ASP A 130 -14.01 -0.21 -19.15
C ASP A 130 -13.60 -0.10 -17.67
N ILE A 131 -13.70 1.12 -17.13
CA ILE A 131 -13.25 1.44 -15.77
C ILE A 131 -14.44 1.86 -14.91
N ASN A 132 -14.73 1.06 -13.87
CA ASN A 132 -15.72 1.40 -12.87
C ASN A 132 -15.08 2.22 -11.75
N SER A 133 -15.52 3.47 -11.59
CA SER A 133 -14.98 4.39 -10.59
C SER A 133 -15.90 4.67 -9.39
N ASN A 134 -16.98 3.88 -9.23
CA ASN A 134 -18.00 4.10 -8.19
C ASN A 134 -17.47 3.92 -6.75
N SER A 135 -16.39 3.15 -6.59
CA SER A 135 -15.69 2.99 -5.31
C SER A 135 -14.22 2.67 -5.52
N ALA A 136 -13.42 2.83 -4.48
CA ALA A 136 -12.01 2.44 -4.49
C ALA A 136 -11.82 0.97 -4.90
N GLY A 137 -12.64 0.07 -4.35
CA GLY A 137 -12.60 -1.36 -4.67
C GLY A 137 -13.07 -1.68 -6.09
N ALA A 138 -14.08 -0.96 -6.61
CA ALA A 138 -14.52 -1.14 -7.99
C ALA A 138 -13.42 -0.70 -8.97
N LEU A 139 -12.77 0.43 -8.69
CA LEU A 139 -11.66 0.94 -9.48
C LEU A 139 -10.49 -0.04 -9.47
N GLN A 140 -10.14 -0.59 -8.30
CA GLN A 140 -9.11 -1.62 -8.17
C GLN A 140 -9.42 -2.83 -9.05
N LYS A 141 -10.64 -3.36 -8.99
CA LYS A 141 -11.06 -4.52 -9.78
C LYS A 141 -10.98 -4.26 -11.29
N SER A 142 -11.43 -3.10 -11.74
CA SER A 142 -11.33 -2.71 -13.16
C SER A 142 -9.88 -2.60 -13.63
N LEU A 143 -8.99 -2.02 -12.82
CA LEU A 143 -7.57 -1.93 -13.15
C LEU A 143 -6.90 -3.32 -13.18
N ASP A 144 -7.27 -4.21 -12.27
CA ASP A 144 -6.69 -5.57 -12.23
C ASP A 144 -7.18 -6.47 -13.37
N ALA A 145 -8.38 -6.20 -13.92
CA ALA A 145 -8.94 -6.90 -15.07
C ALA A 145 -8.22 -6.62 -16.40
N VAL A 146 -7.37 -5.58 -16.46
CA VAL A 146 -6.54 -5.30 -17.63
C VAL A 146 -5.47 -6.40 -17.75
N GLU A 147 -5.42 -7.12 -18.87
CA GLU A 147 -4.48 -8.24 -19.05
C GLU A 147 -3.04 -7.76 -19.31
N ASP A 148 -2.87 -6.72 -20.13
CA ASP A 148 -1.56 -6.16 -20.44
C ASP A 148 -0.99 -5.42 -19.22
N ASN A 149 0.10 -5.94 -18.66
CA ASN A 149 0.76 -5.35 -17.49
C ASN A 149 1.32 -3.96 -17.75
N SER A 150 1.81 -3.67 -18.96
CA SER A 150 2.34 -2.34 -19.31
C SER A 150 1.20 -1.32 -19.33
N VAL A 151 0.07 -1.69 -19.92
CA VAL A 151 -1.11 -0.82 -19.95
C VAL A 151 -1.69 -0.63 -18.55
N LYS A 152 -1.76 -1.71 -17.76
CA LYS A 152 -2.19 -1.66 -16.35
C LYS A 152 -1.37 -0.67 -15.53
N GLU A 153 -0.05 -0.68 -15.66
CA GLU A 153 0.83 0.27 -14.97
C GLU A 153 0.61 1.72 -15.43
N VAL A 154 0.42 1.94 -16.73
CA VAL A 154 0.08 3.28 -17.26
C VAL A 154 -1.26 3.75 -16.70
N LEU A 155 -2.29 2.91 -16.70
CA LEU A 155 -3.61 3.23 -16.16
C LEU A 155 -3.55 3.51 -14.65
N ARG A 156 -2.77 2.72 -13.88
CA ARG A 156 -2.52 2.98 -12.45
C ARG A 156 -1.88 4.34 -12.22
N LEU A 157 -0.86 4.70 -13.01
CA LEU A 157 -0.20 6.01 -12.93
C LEU A 157 -1.17 7.16 -13.25
N LEU A 158 -1.99 6.99 -14.28
CA LEU A 158 -3.01 8.00 -14.65
C LEU A 158 -4.10 8.12 -13.59
N ALA A 159 -4.52 7.02 -12.98
CA ALA A 159 -5.52 6.99 -11.91
C ALA A 159 -5.07 7.71 -10.63
N ILE A 160 -3.77 7.99 -10.44
CA ILE A 160 -3.28 8.82 -9.33
C ILE A 160 -3.67 10.30 -9.50
N LYS A 161 -3.71 10.82 -10.74
CA LYS A 161 -3.97 12.24 -11.02
C LYS A 161 -5.30 12.79 -10.46
N PRO A 162 -6.42 12.04 -10.48
CA PRO A 162 -7.66 12.48 -9.83
C PRO A 162 -7.65 12.34 -8.30
N MET A 163 -6.72 11.58 -7.71
CA MET A 163 -6.70 11.31 -6.27
C MET A 163 -6.32 12.57 -5.48
N GLN A 164 -6.84 12.67 -4.26
CA GLN A 164 -6.44 13.71 -3.32
C GLN A 164 -5.27 13.22 -2.46
N ARG A 165 -4.45 14.14 -1.94
CA ARG A 165 -3.45 13.76 -0.94
C ARG A 165 -4.14 13.40 0.38
N ALA A 166 -3.71 12.30 1.01
CA ALA A 166 -4.09 12.00 2.39
C ALA A 166 -3.58 13.11 3.34
N LYS A 167 -4.38 13.48 4.34
CA LYS A 167 -4.09 14.58 5.27
C LYS A 167 -4.24 14.13 6.71
N TYR A 168 -3.38 14.66 7.57
CA TYR A 168 -3.59 14.60 9.02
C TYR A 168 -4.69 15.59 9.44
N PHE A 169 -5.41 15.26 10.50
CA PHE A 169 -6.43 16.11 11.07
C PHE A 169 -6.66 15.77 12.55
N CYS A 170 -7.20 16.74 13.29
CA CYS A 170 -7.67 16.54 14.66
C CYS A 170 -9.16 16.19 14.64
N THR A 171 -9.56 15.16 15.39
CA THR A 171 -10.95 14.66 15.39
C THR A 171 -11.99 15.72 15.77
N GLY A 172 -11.68 16.66 16.66
CA GLY A 172 -12.59 17.74 17.04
C GLY A 172 -12.87 18.79 15.95
N THR A 173 -12.17 18.74 14.81
CA THR A 173 -12.33 19.72 13.72
C THR A 173 -13.20 19.23 12.56
N LEU A 174 -13.55 17.94 12.53
CA LEU A 174 -14.28 17.33 11.43
C LEU A 174 -15.35 16.37 11.92
N ASP A 175 -16.44 16.28 11.16
CA ASP A 175 -17.46 15.26 11.34
C ASP A 175 -16.89 13.85 11.06
N ILE A 176 -17.34 12.86 11.84
CA ILE A 176 -16.89 11.45 11.78
C ILE A 176 -17.06 10.86 10.37
N ALA A 177 -18.11 11.24 9.64
CA ALA A 177 -18.33 10.79 8.26
C ALA A 177 -17.18 11.16 7.32
N LYS A 178 -16.35 12.15 7.67
CA LYS A 178 -15.20 12.60 6.88
C LYS A 178 -13.89 11.91 7.24
N TYR A 179 -13.87 11.00 8.22
CA TYR A 179 -12.63 10.34 8.69
C TYR A 179 -12.13 9.27 7.72
N HIS A 180 -12.99 8.85 6.78
CA HIS A 180 -12.73 7.79 5.82
C HIS A 180 -11.38 7.94 5.09
N HIS A 181 -10.75 6.81 4.82
CA HIS A 181 -9.51 6.75 4.06
C HIS A 181 -9.75 6.03 2.73
N TYR A 182 -10.16 6.77 1.71
CA TYR A 182 -10.60 6.29 0.39
C TYR A 182 -9.80 5.08 -0.14
N ALA A 183 -8.47 5.18 -0.22
CA ALA A 183 -7.64 4.11 -0.77
C ALA A 183 -7.52 2.85 0.12
N LEU A 184 -7.68 2.99 1.44
CA LEU A 184 -7.62 1.85 2.37
C LEU A 184 -9.01 1.24 2.64
N ASN A 185 -10.06 1.95 2.20
CA ASN A 185 -11.45 1.77 2.54
C ASN A 185 -11.70 1.66 4.05
#